data_AF-A0A359D448-F1
#
_entry.id   AF-A0A359D448-F1
#
_cell.length_a   1.000
_cell.length_b   1.000
_cell.length_c   1.000
_cell.angle_alpha   90.00
_cell.angle_beta   90.00
_cell.angle_gamma   90.00
#
_symmetry.space_group_name_H-M   'P 1'
#
loop_
_entity.id
_entity.type
_entity.pdbx_description
1 polymer ?
#
loop_
_entity_poly.entity_id
_entity_poly.type
_entity_poly.pdbx_seq_one_letter_code
_entity_poly.pdbx_strand_id
1 'polypeptide(L)' 'MARSLTSLPKADGFRLPGEFEPKARCWLGWPERTDVWRNGAKP' A
#
# COMPACT_ATOMS: atom_id res chain seq x y z
N MET A 1 5.45 18.89 -0.58
CA MET A 1 4.47 18.02 0.10
C MET A 1 3.24 17.87 -0.78
N ALA A 2 2.62 16.70 -0.83
CA ALA A 2 1.33 16.55 -1.49
C ALA A 2 0.24 17.30 -0.68
N ARG A 3 -0.76 17.85 -1.36
CA ARG A 3 -1.91 18.53 -0.73
C ARG A 3 -2.97 17.51 -0.36
N SER A 4 -3.52 17.60 0.86
CA SER A 4 -4.69 16.84 1.27
C SER A 4 -5.98 17.52 0.81
N LEU A 5 -6.96 16.72 0.38
CA LEU A 5 -8.33 17.16 0.06
C LEU A 5 -9.27 16.79 1.20
N THR A 6 -10.37 17.54 1.35
CA THR A 6 -11.40 17.31 2.39
C THR A 6 -12.64 16.62 1.85
N SER A 7 -12.79 16.56 0.53
CA SER A 7 -13.88 15.90 -0.21
C SER A 7 -13.66 14.37 -0.32
N LEU A 8 -14.71 13.65 -0.72
CA LEU A 8 -14.62 12.22 -0.95
C LEU A 8 -14.01 11.92 -2.33
N PRO A 9 -13.18 10.87 -2.49
CA PRO A 9 -12.57 10.50 -3.77
C PRO A 9 -13.58 10.42 -4.93
N LYS A 10 -14.78 9.89 -4.67
CA LYS A 10 -15.86 9.77 -5.67
C LYS A 10 -16.35 11.14 -6.17
N ALA A 11 -16.44 12.14 -5.29
CA ALA A 11 -16.85 13.50 -5.67
C ALA A 11 -15.79 14.18 -6.55
N ASP A 12 -14.53 13.80 -6.37
CA ASP A 12 -13.38 14.33 -7.10
C ASP A 12 -13.00 13.48 -8.33
N GLY A 13 -13.78 12.45 -8.65
CA GLY A 13 -13.56 11.58 -9.84
C GLY A 13 -12.47 10.52 -9.69
N PHE A 14 -11.95 10.29 -8.48
CA PHE A 14 -11.00 9.21 -8.21
C PHE A 14 -11.73 7.88 -7.96
N ARG A 15 -11.09 6.77 -8.35
CA ARG A 15 -11.53 5.40 -8.04
C ARG A 15 -10.35 4.53 -7.62
N LEU A 16 -10.62 3.49 -6.83
CA LEU A 16 -9.67 2.40 -6.60
C LEU A 16 -9.75 1.45 -7.81
N PRO A 17 -8.68 1.30 -8.61
CA PRO A 17 -8.67 0.30 -9.67
C PRO A 17 -8.72 -1.12 -9.10
N GLY A 18 -9.26 -2.04 -9.88
CA GLY A 18 -9.24 -3.46 -9.54
C GLY A 18 -7.80 -3.97 -9.45
N GLU A 19 -7.56 -4.94 -8.57
CA GLU A 19 -6.23 -5.49 -8.36
C GLU A 19 -5.65 -6.15 -9.61
N PHE A 20 -6.45 -6.50 -10.63
CA PHE A 20 -5.95 -7.06 -11.89
C PHE A 20 -5.53 -6.01 -12.94
N GLU A 21 -5.85 -4.72 -12.74
CA GLU A 21 -5.50 -3.66 -13.70
C GLU A 21 -3.97 -3.44 -13.78
N PRO A 22 -3.43 -2.90 -14.90
CA PRO A 22 -2.00 -2.64 -15.05
C PRO A 22 -1.40 -1.77 -13.94
N LYS A 23 -0.21 -2.12 -13.46
CA LYS A 23 0.48 -1.45 -12.33
C LYS A 23 1.84 -0.99 -12.76
N ALA A 24 2.24 0.19 -12.31
CA ALA A 24 3.59 0.70 -12.56
C ALA A 24 4.65 0.00 -11.68
N ARG A 25 4.27 -0.45 -10.47
CA ARG A 25 5.15 -1.08 -9.48
C ARG A 25 4.34 -1.77 -8.39
N CYS A 26 5.01 -2.60 -7.60
CA CYS A 26 4.49 -3.17 -6.35
C CYS A 26 5.34 -2.68 -5.17
N TRP A 27 4.74 -2.61 -3.99
CA TRP A 27 5.42 -2.27 -2.74
C TRP A 27 5.34 -3.47 -1.81
N LEU A 28 6.43 -3.78 -1.12
CA LEU A 28 6.51 -4.86 -0.15
C LEU A 28 7.10 -4.33 1.16
N GLY A 29 6.46 -4.65 2.28
CA GLY A 29 7.01 -4.38 3.61
C GLY A 29 8.05 -5.44 3.98
N TRP A 30 9.15 -5.02 4.62
CA TRP A 30 10.17 -5.95 5.08
C TRP A 30 9.77 -6.58 6.42
N PRO A 31 9.82 -7.91 6.57
CA PRO A 31 9.54 -8.55 7.85
C PRO A 31 10.73 -8.40 8.81
N GLU A 32 10.47 -7.91 10.03
CA GLU A 32 11.54 -7.67 11.03
C GLU A 32 11.17 -8.08 12.46
N ARG A 33 9.88 -8.12 12.77
CA ARG A 33 9.38 -8.38 14.13
C ARG A 33 9.68 -9.81 14.60
N THR A 34 10.56 -9.95 15.59
CA THR A 34 11.05 -11.25 16.09
C THR A 34 10.01 -12.06 16.86
N ASP A 35 8.94 -11.42 17.32
CA ASP A 35 7.80 -12.04 18.00
C ASP A 35 6.80 -12.67 17.02
N VAL A 36 6.76 -12.19 15.76
CA VAL A 36 5.86 -12.67 14.72
C VAL A 36 6.57 -13.67 13.80
N TRP A 37 7.82 -13.39 13.42
CA TRP A 37 8.53 -14.14 12.39
C TRP A 37 9.51 -15.13 13.02
N ARG A 38 9.40 -16.42 12.65
CA ARG A 38 10.34 -17.46 13.07
C ARG A 38 11.78 -17.04 12.72
N ASN A 39 12.70 -17.23 13.65
CA ASN A 39 14.11 -16.82 13.53
C ASN A 39 14.32 -15.32 13.22
N GLY A 40 13.31 -14.47 13.47
CA GLY A 40 13.39 -13.03 13.21
C GLY A 40 13.41 -12.67 11.73
N ALA A 41 12.78 -13.48 10.87
CA ALA A 41 12.75 -13.28 9.41
C ALA A 41 14.15 -13.19 8.75
N LYS A 42 15.18 -13.78 9.38
CA LYS A 42 16.51 -13.92 8.79
C LYS A 42 16.44 -14.84 7.55
N PRO A 43 17.28 -14.60 6.52
CA PRO A 43 17.42 -15.50 5.37
C PRO A 43 17.72 -16.94 5.76
#